data_AF-A0A544TAW9-F1
#
_entry.id   AF-A0A544TAW9-F1
#
_cell.length_a   1.000
_cell.length_b   1.000
_cell.length_c   1.000
_cell.angle_alpha   90.00
_cell.angle_beta   90.00
_cell.angle_gamma   90.00
#
_symmetry.space_group_name_H-M   'P 1'
#
loop_
_entity.id
_entity.type
_entity.pdbx_description
1 polymer ?
#
loop_
_entity_poly.entity_id
_entity_poly.type
_entity_poly.pdbx_seq_one_letter_code
_entity_poly.pdbx_strand_id
1 'polypeptide(L)' 'MELIYLSRTGEMSKRKVKILKIQGDSFQAYCFKRKAKRIFLIDNVLACVPVINKEKDVI' A
#
# COMPACT_ATOMS: atom_id res chain seq x y z
N MET A 1 0.02 5.78 1.62
CA MET A 1 -1.21 5.20 1.04
C MET A 1 -1.65 4.04 1.92
N GLU A 2 -2.96 3.83 2.06
CA GLU A 2 -3.52 2.60 2.61
C GLU A 2 -4.20 1.82 1.50
N LEU A 3 -4.11 0.50 1.52
CA LEU A 3 -4.73 -0.37 0.54
C LEU A 3 -5.30 -1.63 1.19
N ILE A 4 -6.37 -2.17 0.60
CA ILE A 4 -6.87 -3.51 0.87
C ILE A 4 -6.24 -4.45 -0.16
N TYR A 5 -5.51 -5.44 0.32
CA TYR A 5 -4.79 -6.39 -0.53
C TYR A 5 -5.29 -7.81 -0.31
N LEU A 6 -5.58 -8.50 -1.41
CA LEU A 6 -5.90 -9.93 -1.43
C LEU A 6 -4.61 -10.75 -1.60
N SER A 7 -4.29 -11.60 -0.63
CA SER A 7 -3.18 -12.53 -0.77
C SER A 7 -3.50 -13.64 -1.77
N ARG A 8 -2.47 -14.38 -2.22
CA ARG A 8 -2.68 -15.58 -3.04
C ARG A 8 -3.41 -16.70 -2.31
N THR A 9 -3.47 -16.66 -0.98
CA THR A 9 -4.21 -17.62 -0.15
C THR A 9 -5.66 -17.19 0.11
N GLY A 10 -6.12 -16.09 -0.51
CA GLY A 10 -7.46 -15.55 -0.31
C GLY A 10 -7.61 -14.65 0.92
N GLU A 11 -6.54 -14.40 1.67
CA GLU A 11 -6.59 -13.54 2.85
C GLU A 11 -6.57 -12.06 2.47
N MET A 12 -7.62 -11.34 2.85
CA MET A 12 -7.66 -9.90 2.74
C MET A 12 -6.90 -9.23 3.89
N SER A 13 -6.17 -8.16 3.57
CA SER A 13 -5.41 -7.40 4.56
C SER A 13 -5.40 -5.91 4.25
N LYS A 14 -5.68 -5.08 5.27
CA LYS A 14 -5.41 -3.64 5.21
C LYS A 14 -3.92 -3.37 5.41
N ARG A 15 -3.30 -2.62 4.49
CA ARG A 15 -1.86 -2.33 4.48
C ARG A 15 -1.61 -0.85 4.27
N LYS A 16 -0.85 -0.26 5.18
CA LYS A 16 -0.22 1.04 4.97
C LYS A 16 1.10 0.81 4.23
N VAL A 17 1.27 1.47 3.09
CA VAL A 17 2.47 1.36 2.25
C VAL A 17 2.92 2.73 1.72
N LYS A 18 4.21 2.83 1.41
CA LYS A 18 4.80 3.92 0.62
C LYS A 18 5.27 3.32 -0.71
N ILE A 19 4.66 3.74 -1.82
CA ILE A 19 5.06 3.30 -3.16
C ILE A 19 6.48 3.84 -3.44
N LEU A 20 7.34 2.99 -3.98
CA LEU A 20 8.73 3.30 -4.31
C LEU A 20 8.95 3.33 -5.83
N LYS A 21 8.42 2.33 -6.54
CA LYS A 21 8.54 2.19 -7.99
C LYS A 21 7.34 1.40 -8.52
N ILE A 22 6.84 1.76 -9.70
CA ILE A 22 5.79 1.02 -10.43
C ILE A 22 6.44 0.43 -11.68
N GLN A 23 6.16 -0.84 -11.98
CA GLN A 23 6.70 -1.57 -13.13
C GLN A 23 5.65 -2.56 -13.65
N GLY A 24 5.09 -2.25 -14.83
CA GLY A 24 4.03 -3.05 -15.43
C GLY A 24 2.87 -3.25 -14.46
N ASP A 25 2.51 -4.52 -14.23
CA ASP A 25 1.35 -4.92 -13.43
C ASP A 25 1.67 -5.04 -11.93
N SER A 26 2.82 -4.50 -11.50
CA SER A 26 3.26 -4.57 -10.12
C SER A 26 3.89 -3.25 -9.65
N PHE A 27 3.92 -3.08 -8.34
CA PHE A 27 4.63 -1.96 -7.72
C PHE A 27 5.43 -2.43 -6.52
N GLN A 28 6.63 -1.88 -6.39
CA GLN A 28 7.45 -2.01 -5.21
C GLN A 28 7.03 -0.95 -4.20
N ALA A 29 6.77 -1.37 -2.97
CA ALA A 29 6.40 -0.48 -1.88
C ALA A 29 7.07 -0.90 -0.57
N TYR A 30 7.33 0.08 0.29
CA TYR A 30 7.68 -0.17 1.68
C TYR A 30 6.41 -0.44 2.48
N CYS A 31 6.29 -1.64 3.05
CA CYS A 31 5.14 -2.04 3.86
C CYS A 31 5.41 -1.77 5.34
N PHE A 32 4.68 -0.81 5.93
CA PHE A 32 4.90 -0.39 7.32
C PHE A 32 4.59 -1.50 8.33
N LYS A 33 3.59 -2.36 8.05
CA LYS A 33 3.23 -3.50 8.92
C LYS A 33 4.37 -4.52 9.05
N ARG A 34 5.17 -4.70 8.00
CA ARG A 34 6.26 -5.68 7.96
C ARG A 34 7.66 -5.05 8.05
N LYS A 35 7.74 -3.72 8.05
CA LYS A 35 8.98 -2.92 8.04
C LYS A 35 9.96 -3.33 6.93
N ALA A 36 9.45 -3.70 5.74
CA ALA A 36 10.25 -4.22 4.64
C ALA A 36 9.75 -3.74 3.26
N LYS A 37 10.65 -3.76 2.27
CA LYS A 37 10.31 -3.53 0.85
C LYS A 37 9.66 -4.80 0.28
N ARG A 38 8.51 -4.66 -0.38
CA ARG A 38 7.79 -5.78 -1.01
C ARG A 38 7.22 -5.36 -2.35
N ILE A 39 7.03 -6.33 -3.23
CA ILE A 39 6.32 -6.18 -4.50
C ILE A 39 4.86 -6.57 -4.27
N PHE A 40 3.96 -5.76 -4.80
CA PHE A 40 2.52 -5.97 -4.78
C PHE A 40 2.03 -6.02 -6.23
N LEU A 41 1.12 -6.95 -6.52
CA LEU A 41 0.45 -7.03 -7.82
C LEU A 41 -0.73 -6.05 -7.84
N ILE A 42 -0.90 -5.31 -8.91
CA ILE A 42 -1.99 -4.34 -9.06
C ILE A 42 -3.34 -5.05 -9.01
N ASP A 43 -3.46 -6.20 -9.69
CA ASP A 43 -4.68 -7.02 -9.73
C ASP A 43 -5.15 -7.50 -8.35
N ASN A 44 -4.24 -7.57 -7.38
CA ASN A 44 -4.55 -8.00 -6.01
C ASN A 44 -4.94 -6.84 -5.09
N VAL A 45 -4.97 -5.60 -5.59
CA VAL A 45 -5.40 -4.41 -4.84
C VAL A 45 -6.91 -4.24 -5.01
N LEU A 46 -7.66 -4.47 -3.94
CA LEU A 46 -9.13 -4.36 -3.94
C LEU A 46 -9.61 -2.92 -3.68
N ALA A 47 -8.82 -2.14 -2.96
CA ALA A 47 -9.07 -0.72 -2.72
C ALA A 47 -7.76 0.00 -2.39
N CYS A 48 -7.62 1.27 -2.76
CA CYS A 48 -6.48 2.10 -2.37
C CYS A 48 -6.92 3.54 -2.08
N VAL A 49 -6.37 4.14 -1.03
CA VAL A 49 -6.63 5.53 -0.64
C VAL A 49 -5.32 6.23 -0.23
N PRO A 50 -5.09 7.47 -0.69
CA PRO A 50 -3.94 8.23 -0.24
C PRO A 50 -4.06 8.52 1.26
N VAL A 51 -2.91 8.55 1.95
CA VAL A 51 -2.87 9.04 3.34
C VAL A 51 -2.44 10.49 3.24
N ILE A 52 -3.40 11.40 3.40
CA ILE A 52 -3.15 12.84 3.39
C ILE A 52 -2.89 13.24 4.84
N ASN A 53 -1.64 13.56 5.16
CA ASN A 53 -1.37 14.28 6.40
C ASN A 53 -1.77 15.73 6.14
N LYS A 54 -2.94 16.14 6.63
CA LYS A 54 -3.20 17.56 6.80
C LYS A 54 -2.18 18.06 7.83
N GLU A 55 -1.31 18.99 7.44
CA GLU A 55 -0.52 19.74 8.40
C GLU A 55 -1.52 20.30 9.43
N LYS A 56 -1.21 20.14 10.72
CA LYS A 56 -2.01 20.80 11.74
C LYS A 56 -1.79 22.29 11.49
N ASP A 57 -2.84 23.03 11.15
CA ASP A 57 -2.83 24.48 11.30
C ASP A 57 -2.44 24.77 12.75
N VAL A 58 -1.18 25.19 12.94
CA VAL A 58 -0.72 25.76 14.20
C VAL A 58 -1.21 27.19 14.17
N ILE A 59 -2.32 27.46 14.86
CA ILE A 59 -2.83 28.80 15.15
C ILE A 59 -2.17 29.29 16.44
#